data_AF-A0A0R3SLW7-F1
#
_entry.id   AF-A0A0R3SLW7-F1
#
_cell.length_a   1.000
_cell.length_b   1.000
_cell.length_c   1.000
_cell.angle_alpha   90.00
_cell.angle_beta   90.00
_cell.angle_gamma   90.00
#
_symmetry.space_group_name_H-M   'P 1'
#
loop_
_entity.id
_entity.type
_entity.pdbx_description
1 polymer ?
#
loop_
_entity_poly.entity_id
_entity_poly.type
_entity_poly.pdbx_seq_one_letter_code
_entity_poly.pdbx_strand_id
1 'polypeptide(L)' 'LSPHAESMRKRNSIVFKLFEGEEEYVQQLITLVTCFLRPFRMAASSKKPIITHEDVNSIYLNV' A
#
# COMPACT_ATOMS: atom_id res chain seq x y z
N LEU A 1 19.88 3.61 -33.90
CA LEU A 1 20.54 3.35 -32.59
C LEU A 1 21.06 1.92 -32.60
N SER A 2 22.08 1.55 -31.80
CA SER A 2 22.51 0.15 -31.80
C SER A 2 21.42 -0.74 -31.16
N PRO A 3 21.26 -2.01 -31.57
CA PRO A 3 20.31 -2.93 -30.94
C PRO A 3 20.48 -3.06 -29.42
N HIS A 4 21.73 -2.94 -28.94
CA HIS A 4 22.04 -2.91 -27.52
C HIS A 4 21.44 -1.68 -26.81
N ALA A 5 21.55 -0.49 -27.42
CA ALA A 5 21.00 0.74 -26.85
C ALA A 5 19.46 0.69 -26.75
N GLU A 6 18.79 0.07 -27.72
CA GLU A 6 17.33 -0.11 -27.69
C GLU A 6 16.90 -1.10 -26.60
N SER A 7 17.63 -2.21 -26.45
CA SER A 7 17.39 -3.19 -25.37
C SER A 7 17.56 -2.56 -23.98
N MET A 8 18.63 -1.78 -23.78
CA MET A 8 18.87 -1.04 -22.53
C MET A 8 17.76 -0.03 -22.24
N ARG A 9 17.31 0.74 -23.26
CA ARG A 9 16.20 1.68 -23.10
C ARG A 9 14.91 0.97 -22.69
N LYS A 10 14.58 -0.16 -23.32
CA LYS A 10 13.40 -0.96 -22.99
C LYS A 10 13.46 -1.47 -21.56
N ARG A 11 14.60 -2.03 -21.14
CA ARG A 11 14.80 -2.52 -19.77
C ARG A 11 14.61 -1.39 -18.76
N ASN A 12 15.25 -0.24 -18.98
CA ASN A 12 15.14 0.89 -18.07
C ASN A 12 13.70 1.38 -17.97
N SER A 13 12.97 1.49 -19.10
CA SER A 13 11.56 1.90 -19.07
C SER A 13 10.68 0.95 -18.25
N ILE A 14 10.91 -0.37 -18.32
CA ILE A 14 10.16 -1.35 -17.51
C ILE A 14 10.49 -1.18 -16.03
N VAL A 15 11.78 -1.05 -15.70
CA VAL A 15 12.24 -0.88 -14.31
C VAL A 15 11.67 0.40 -13.71
N PHE A 16 11.69 1.52 -14.45
CA PHE A 16 11.11 2.77 -13.97
C PHE A 16 9.61 2.66 -13.71
N LYS A 17 8.85 2.05 -14.63
CA LYS A 17 7.41 1.84 -14.42
C LYS A 17 7.12 0.95 -13.21
N LEU A 18 7.93 -0.08 -12.99
CA LEU A 18 7.79 -0.95 -11.83
C LEU A 18 8.12 -0.20 -10.54
N PHE A 19 9.16 0.63 -10.56
CA PHE A 19 9.53 1.47 -9.42
C PHE A 19 8.42 2.48 -9.07
N GLU A 20 7.91 3.22 -10.04
CA GLU A 20 6.82 4.19 -9.84
C GLU A 20 5.55 3.50 -9.32
N GLY A 21 5.21 2.32 -9.86
CA GLY A 21 4.08 1.54 -9.39
C GLY A 21 4.25 1.04 -7.95
N GLU A 22 5.46 0.61 -7.59
CA GLU A 22 5.78 0.17 -6.22
C GLU A 22 5.71 1.35 -5.23
N GLU A 23 6.21 2.53 -5.63
CA GLU A 23 6.15 3.74 -4.81
C GLU A 23 4.68 4.14 -4.54
N GLU A 24 3.84 4.13 -5.57
CA GLU A 24 2.41 4.42 -5.42
C GLU A 24 1.71 3.39 -4.54
N TYR A 25 2.00 2.09 -4.73
CA TYR A 25 1.43 1.02 -3.92
C TYR A 25 1.80 1.17 -2.44
N VAL A 26 3.06 1.45 -2.13
CA VAL A 26 3.52 1.70 -0.76
C VAL A 26 2.84 2.93 -0.17
N GLN A 27 2.68 4.00 -0.95
CA GLN A 27 2.00 5.21 -0.49
C GLN A 27 0.53 4.92 -0.14
N GLN A 28 -0.17 4.14 -0.96
CA GLN A 28 -1.54 3.72 -0.70
C GLN A 28 -1.65 2.84 0.56
N LEU A 29 -0.71 1.90 0.77
CA LEU A 29 -0.63 1.11 2.00
C LEU A 29 -0.41 2.00 3.24
N ILE A 30 0.48 2.99 3.15
CA ILE A 30 0.70 3.95 4.23
C ILE A 30 -0.59 4.69 4.55
N THR A 31 -1.32 5.18 3.53
CA THR A 31 -2.62 5.84 3.73
C THR A 31 -3.62 4.91 4.40
N LEU A 32 -3.74 3.67 3.92
CA LEU A 32 -4.65 2.68 4.49
C LEU A 32 -4.35 2.41 5.97
N VAL A 33 -3.08 2.25 6.34
CA VAL A 33 -2.68 2.01 7.74
C VAL A 33 -2.87 3.24 8.61
N THR A 34 -2.42 4.40 8.14
CA THR A 34 -2.37 5.62 8.95
C THR A 34 -3.73 6.29 9.10
N CYS A 35 -4.51 6.36 8.04
CA CYS A 35 -5.79 7.07 8.01
C CYS A 35 -6.98 6.19 8.39
N PHE A 36 -6.87 4.86 8.29
CA PHE A 36 -8.00 3.95 8.54
C PHE A 36 -7.72 2.93 9.64
N LEU A 37 -6.75 2.02 9.44
CA LEU A 37 -6.50 0.93 10.39
C LEU A 37 -6.20 1.44 11.81
N ARG A 38 -5.27 2.38 11.96
CA ARG A 38 -4.92 2.92 13.28
C ARG A 38 -6.11 3.62 13.96
N PRO A 39 -6.84 4.55 13.32
CA PRO A 39 -8.07 5.11 13.87
C PRO A 39 -9.13 4.07 14.25
N PHE A 40 -9.34 3.04 13.42
CA PHE A 40 -10.33 2.00 13.74
C PHE A 40 -9.91 1.11 14.90
N ARG A 41 -8.62 0.78 15.03
CA ARG A 41 -8.10 0.10 16.23
C ARG A 41 -8.33 0.95 17.48
N MET A 42 -8.12 2.25 17.40
CA MET A 42 -8.40 3.17 18.51
C MET A 42 -9.90 3.21 18.85
N ALA A 43 -10.77 3.30 17.84
CA ALA A 43 -12.22 3.31 18.04
C ALA A 43 -12.73 2.02 18.69
N ALA A 44 -12.17 0.86 18.31
CA ALA A 44 -12.47 -0.43 18.89
C ALA A 44 -12.07 -0.55 20.37
N SER A 45 -11.08 0.22 20.82
CA SER A 45 -10.66 0.29 22.24
C SER A 45 -11.41 1.33 23.06
N SER A 46 -12.38 2.04 22.49
CA SER A 46 -13.16 3.04 23.22
C SER A 46 -14.15 2.40 24.21
N LYS A 47 -14.63 3.17 25.20
CA LYS A 47 -15.60 2.68 26.21
C LYS A 47 -16.93 2.21 25.62
N LYS A 48 -17.30 2.71 24.45
CA LYS A 48 -18.49 2.34 23.68
C LYS A 48 -18.09 2.19 22.21
N PRO A 49 -17.48 1.06 21.83
CA PRO A 49 -16.90 0.90 20.51
C PRO A 49 -17.98 0.80 19.43
N ILE A 50 -17.78 1.52 18.33
CA ILE A 50 -18.65 1.46 17.14
C ILE A 50 -18.25 0.34 16.17
N ILE A 51 -17.10 -0.28 16.39
CA ILE A 51 -16.52 -1.38 15.63
C ILE A 51 -15.72 -2.25 16.59
N THR A 52 -15.75 -3.58 16.44
CA THR A 52 -15.01 -4.47 17.35
C THR A 52 -13.58 -4.71 16.86
N HIS A 53 -12.72 -5.23 17.73
CA HIS A 53 -11.37 -5.65 17.33
C HIS A 53 -11.39 -6.79 16.30
N GLU A 54 -12.39 -7.67 16.35
CA GLU A 54 -12.56 -8.77 15.39
C GLU A 54 -12.93 -8.24 14.00
N ASP A 55 -13.85 -7.27 13.93
CA ASP A 55 -14.22 -6.60 12.68
C ASP A 55 -13.00 -5.93 12.05
N VAL A 56 -12.22 -5.17 12.84
CA VAL A 56 -10.99 -4.54 12.34
C VAL A 56 -9.99 -5.58 11.85
N ASN A 57 -9.79 -6.67 12.58
CA ASN A 57 -8.85 -7.72 12.16
C ASN A 57 -9.31 -8.47 10.91
N SER A 58 -10.62 -8.69 10.73
CA SER A 58 -11.15 -9.36 9.53
C SER A 58 -11.03 -8.50 8.27
N ILE A 59 -11.16 -7.17 8.40
CA ILE A 59 -11.05 -6.22 7.28
C ILE A 59 -9.59 -5.99 6.89
N TYR A 60 -8.69 -5.90 7.86
CA TYR A 60 -7.28 -5.51 7.65
C TYR A 60 -6.30 -6.68 7.84
N LEU A 61 -6.76 -7.92 7.73
CA LEU A 61 -5.89 -9.08 7.94
C LEU A 61 -4.74 -9.09 6.94
N ASN A 62 -3.50 -9.08 7.45
CA ASN A 62 -2.27 -9.06 6.66
C ASN A 62 -2.03 -7.80 5.82
N VAL A 63 -2.78 -6.71 6.08
CA VAL A 63 -2.31 -5.38 5.72
C VAL A 63 -1.20 -4.97 6.70
#